data_AF-A0A661WL42-F1
#
_entry.id   AF-A0A661WL42-F1
#
_cell.length_a   1.000
_cell.length_b   1.000
_cell.length_c   1.000
_cell.angle_alpha   90.00
_cell.angle_beta   90.00
_cell.angle_gamma   90.00
#
_symmetry.space_group_name_H-M   'P 1'
#
loop_
_entity.id
_entity.type
_entity.pdbx_description
1 polymer ?
#
loop_
_entity_poly.entity_id
_entity_poly.type
_entity_poly.pdbx_seq_one_letter_code
_entity_poly.pdbx_strand_id
1 'polypeptide(L)'
;MLIPYHRQILREAIGGKFSERALKIITDANAKQDYLRGQIGHDEYHFDNNAMAESYAYIEENRTQIHSALQNGDVEAAWTAFGRLTHTAQDFYAHSNYIPLWLAQFDTKSAPPASDVIHDDEEIIQSPDLHSGKLYYPLELFSYIPFIGKFIMPLLPKDSHAWMNIDSPKQGEIFDYTFAAAVKVTQDELEKVLAGLTKEESILFLAYNSPHD
;
A
#
# COMPACT_ATOMS: atom_id res chain seq x y z
N MET A 1 -15.38 -1.08 2.91
CA MET A 1 -14.57 0.09 3.32
C MET A 1 -13.14 -0.42 3.34
N LEU A 2 -12.28 0.19 2.53
CA LEU A 2 -10.88 -0.17 2.27
C LEU A 2 -9.96 0.36 3.40
N ILE A 3 -10.25 1.60 3.82
CA ILE A 3 -9.73 2.32 5.00
C ILE A 3 -9.40 1.49 6.27
N PRO A 4 -10.22 0.56 6.80
CA PRO A 4 -9.90 -0.16 8.03
C PRO A 4 -8.63 -1.01 7.94
N TYR A 5 -8.30 -1.61 6.79
CA TYR A 5 -7.18 -2.55 6.70
C TYR A 5 -5.84 -1.84 6.54
N HIS A 6 -5.76 -0.76 5.75
CA HIS A 6 -4.56 0.10 5.75
C HIS A 6 -4.19 0.62 7.14
N ARG A 7 -5.20 1.02 7.93
CA ARG A 7 -5.00 1.44 9.31
C ARG A 7 -4.47 0.32 10.20
N GLN A 8 -4.94 -0.90 9.98
CA GLN A 8 -4.47 -2.06 10.72
C GLN A 8 -3.03 -2.40 10.33
N ILE A 9 -2.71 -2.38 9.02
CA ILE A 9 -1.35 -2.57 8.49
C ILE A 9 -0.39 -1.56 9.14
N LEU A 10 -0.72 -0.26 9.13
CA LEU A 10 0.11 0.77 9.75
C LEU A 10 0.31 0.54 11.26
N ARG A 11 -0.75 0.18 11.99
CA ARG A 11 -0.63 -0.10 13.42
C ARG A 11 0.28 -1.29 13.71
N GLU A 12 0.18 -2.34 12.92
CA GLU A 12 0.99 -3.55 13.07
C GLU A 12 2.45 -3.31 12.66
N ALA A 13 2.67 -2.63 11.53
CA ALA A 13 3.99 -2.37 10.98
C ALA A 13 4.80 -1.38 11.84
N ILE A 14 4.20 -0.24 12.21
CA ILE A 14 4.93 0.93 12.73
C ILE A 14 4.33 1.54 14.00
N GLY A 15 3.25 0.98 14.55
CA GLY A 15 2.53 1.58 15.67
C GLY A 15 3.38 1.78 16.93
N GLY A 16 4.37 0.91 17.17
CA GLY A 16 5.29 1.03 18.29
C GLY A 16 6.53 1.91 18.04
N LYS A 17 6.63 2.55 16.86
CA LYS A 17 7.81 3.33 16.45
C LYS A 17 7.59 4.84 16.48
N PHE A 18 6.35 5.27 16.25
CA PHE A 18 5.97 6.68 16.18
C PHE A 18 5.21 7.12 17.42
N SER A 19 5.27 8.41 17.74
CA SER A 19 4.32 9.01 18.70
C SER A 19 2.87 8.87 18.20
N GLU A 20 1.90 8.86 19.12
CA GLU A 20 0.47 8.79 18.78
C GLU A 20 0.02 9.91 17.81
N ARG A 21 0.58 11.12 17.96
CA ARG A 21 0.31 12.24 17.04
C ARG A 21 0.82 11.94 15.64
N ALA A 22 2.06 11.47 15.52
CA ALA A 22 2.66 11.15 14.25
C ALA A 22 1.90 10.00 13.55
N LEU A 23 1.62 8.91 14.29
CA LEU A 23 0.88 7.77 13.76
C LEU A 23 -0.52 8.18 13.28
N LYS A 24 -1.21 9.08 14.00
CA LYS A 24 -2.50 9.62 13.56
C LYS A 24 -2.39 10.37 12.23
N ILE A 25 -1.39 11.23 12.06
CA ILE A 25 -1.20 12.02 10.83
C ILE A 25 -0.85 11.10 9.66
N ILE A 26 0.05 10.13 9.86
CA ILE A 26 0.41 9.12 8.85
C ILE A 26 -0.84 8.34 8.43
N THR A 27 -1.60 7.84 9.40
CA THR A 27 -2.85 7.08 9.19
C THR A 27 -3.89 7.90 8.43
N ASP A 28 -4.07 9.17 8.77
CA ASP A 28 -5.03 10.05 8.11
C ASP A 28 -4.60 10.39 6.68
N ALA A 29 -3.30 10.55 6.42
CA ALA A 29 -2.76 10.82 5.08
C ALA A 29 -2.82 9.60 4.16
N ASN A 30 -2.50 8.42 4.69
CA ASN A 30 -2.66 7.13 4.02
C ASN A 30 -4.12 6.93 3.57
N ALA A 31 -5.07 6.95 4.51
CA ALA A 31 -6.49 6.76 4.20
C ALA A 31 -7.12 7.82 3.28
N LYS A 32 -6.49 9.00 3.12
CA LYS A 32 -6.97 10.06 2.21
C LYS A 32 -6.70 9.76 0.74
N GLN A 33 -5.80 8.83 0.42
CA GLN A 33 -5.56 8.44 -0.98
C GLN A 33 -6.82 7.78 -1.57
N ASP A 34 -7.53 6.96 -0.80
CA ASP A 34 -8.82 6.36 -1.18
C ASP A 34 -10.00 7.33 -1.36
N TYR A 35 -9.82 8.63 -1.10
CA TYR A 35 -10.92 9.58 -1.26
C TYR A 35 -11.20 9.80 -2.74
N LEU A 36 -12.42 10.22 -3.08
CA LEU A 36 -12.85 10.41 -4.48
C LEU A 36 -11.85 11.21 -5.34
N ARG A 37 -11.14 12.16 -4.73
CA ARG A 37 -10.11 12.95 -5.40
C ARG A 37 -8.86 12.15 -5.75
N GLY A 38 -8.45 11.18 -4.93
CA GLY A 38 -7.31 10.30 -5.21
C GLY A 38 -7.66 9.06 -6.05
N GLN A 39 -8.94 8.84 -6.35
CA GLN A 39 -9.40 7.72 -7.17
C GLN A 39 -9.59 8.10 -8.65
N ILE A 40 -9.75 9.38 -8.98
CA ILE A 40 -10.01 9.83 -10.36
C ILE A 40 -8.72 10.40 -10.95
N GLY A 41 -8.17 9.70 -11.95
CA GLY A 41 -6.99 10.14 -12.71
C GLY A 41 -5.68 10.07 -11.95
N HIS A 42 -5.61 9.21 -10.94
CA HIS A 42 -4.48 9.02 -10.04
C HIS A 42 -4.16 7.52 -9.89
N ASP A 43 -3.99 6.87 -11.04
CA ASP A 43 -3.67 5.44 -11.10
C ASP A 43 -2.39 5.13 -10.32
N GLU A 44 -1.45 6.09 -10.28
CA GLU A 44 -0.18 6.01 -9.57
C GLU A 44 -0.32 5.84 -8.05
N TYR A 45 -1.44 6.25 -7.45
CA TYR A 45 -1.64 6.10 -6.00
C TYR A 45 -1.95 4.66 -5.59
N HIS A 46 -2.51 3.88 -6.53
CA HIS A 46 -3.15 2.60 -6.27
C HIS A 46 -2.57 1.46 -7.12
N PHE A 47 -1.54 1.73 -7.93
CA PHE A 47 -1.04 0.80 -8.95
C PHE A 47 -2.10 0.40 -9.98
N ASP A 48 -3.14 1.21 -10.23
CA ASP A 48 -4.20 0.84 -11.17
C ASP A 48 -3.72 0.94 -12.63
N ASN A 49 -4.43 0.31 -13.56
CA ASN A 49 -4.16 0.39 -15.01
C ASN A 49 -2.74 -0.01 -15.44
N ASN A 50 -2.03 -0.84 -14.66
CA ASN A 50 -0.61 -1.15 -14.88
C ASN A 50 0.33 0.06 -14.81
N ALA A 51 -0.03 1.10 -14.06
CA ALA A 51 0.79 2.29 -13.81
C ALA A 51 1.98 2.00 -12.86
N MET A 52 2.69 0.88 -13.06
CA MET A 52 3.74 0.38 -12.17
C MET A 52 4.88 1.39 -12.03
N ALA A 53 5.37 1.93 -13.14
CA ALA A 53 6.49 2.87 -13.15
C ALA A 53 6.11 4.19 -12.47
N GLU A 54 4.90 4.68 -12.72
CA GLU A 54 4.34 5.90 -12.14
C GLU A 54 4.14 5.75 -10.63
N SER A 55 3.62 4.61 -10.17
CA SER A 55 3.46 4.33 -8.74
C SER A 55 4.80 4.24 -8.01
N TYR A 56 5.81 3.57 -8.58
CA TYR A 56 7.16 3.58 -7.99
C TYR A 56 7.78 4.99 -7.99
N ALA A 57 7.57 5.78 -9.05
CA ALA A 57 8.01 7.17 -9.07
C ALA A 57 7.32 8.01 -7.99
N TYR A 58 6.03 7.78 -7.72
CA TYR A 58 5.28 8.46 -6.67
C TYR A 58 5.77 8.09 -5.26
N ILE A 59 6.15 6.83 -5.03
CA ILE A 59 6.81 6.40 -3.79
C ILE A 59 8.11 7.19 -3.57
N GLU A 60 8.97 7.26 -4.59
CA GLU A 60 10.24 7.98 -4.49
C GLU A 60 10.08 9.51 -4.39
N GLU A 61 9.04 10.07 -5.01
CA GLU A 61 8.66 11.47 -4.83
C GLU A 61 8.30 11.75 -3.37
N ASN A 62 7.45 10.92 -2.75
CA ASN A 62 7.10 11.09 -1.35
C ASN A 62 8.32 10.89 -0.43
N ARG A 63 9.25 9.98 -0.75
CA ARG A 63 10.52 9.85 -0.02
C ARG A 63 11.31 11.17 -0.06
N THR A 64 11.44 11.76 -1.23
CA THR A 64 12.10 13.06 -1.42
C THR A 64 11.40 14.19 -0.65
N GLN A 65 10.07 14.18 -0.61
CA GLN A 65 9.27 15.12 0.16
C GLN A 65 9.47 14.97 1.67
N ILE A 66 9.64 13.74 2.19
CA ILE A 66 9.97 13.48 3.60
C ILE A 66 11.29 14.17 3.96
N HIS A 67 12.35 13.93 3.18
CA HIS A 67 13.66 14.56 3.42
C HIS A 67 13.56 16.09 3.38
N SER A 68 12.93 16.63 2.33
CA SER A 68 12.80 18.08 2.16
C SER A 68 12.00 18.72 3.30
N ALA A 69 10.95 18.06 3.78
CA ALA A 69 10.13 18.53 4.89
C ALA A 69 10.92 18.57 6.21
N LEU A 70 11.67 17.50 6.52
CA LEU A 70 12.50 17.43 7.73
C LEU A 70 13.61 18.49 7.72
N GLN A 71 14.27 18.72 6.58
CA GLN A 71 15.28 19.78 6.44
C GLN A 71 14.73 21.18 6.69
N ASN A 72 13.45 21.39 6.37
CA ASN A 72 12.74 22.65 6.62
C ASN A 72 12.09 22.71 8.01
N GLY A 73 12.23 21.68 8.84
CA GLY A 73 11.60 21.58 10.16
C GLY A 73 10.09 21.33 10.12
N ASP A 74 9.52 20.98 8.96
CA ASP A 74 8.09 20.68 8.79
C ASP A 74 7.83 19.18 8.97
N VAL A 75 7.85 18.74 10.23
CA VAL A 75 7.71 17.32 10.56
C VAL A 75 6.31 16.77 10.21
N GLU A 76 5.26 17.59 10.24
CA GLU A 76 3.92 17.14 9.86
C GLU A 76 3.80 16.86 8.36
N ALA A 77 4.44 17.69 7.52
CA ALA A 77 4.52 17.41 6.09
C ALA A 77 5.28 16.11 5.81
N ALA A 78 6.33 15.81 6.57
CA ALA A 78 7.07 14.55 6.46
C ALA A 78 6.16 13.34 6.80
N TRP A 79 5.40 13.40 7.90
CA TRP A 79 4.43 12.36 8.26
C TRP A 79 3.33 12.18 7.22
N THR A 80 2.86 13.29 6.64
CA THR A 80 1.84 13.25 5.60
C THR A 80 2.38 12.58 4.34
N ALA A 81 3.61 12.89 3.93
CA ALA A 81 4.27 12.25 2.80
C ALA A 81 4.50 10.75 3.05
N PHE A 82 4.91 10.37 4.26
CA PHE A 82 5.06 8.97 4.62
C PHE A 82 3.73 8.19 4.61
N GLY A 83 2.63 8.81 5.03
CA GLY A 83 1.29 8.22 4.91
C GLY A 83 0.90 7.95 3.45
N ARG A 84 1.15 8.90 2.54
CA ARG A 84 0.89 8.70 1.09
C ARG A 84 1.76 7.59 0.50
N LEU A 85 3.06 7.63 0.80
CA LEU A 85 4.02 6.61 0.36
C LEU A 85 3.58 5.21 0.75
N THR A 86 3.25 5.01 2.03
CA THR A 86 2.87 3.70 2.57
C THR A 86 1.54 3.23 2.00
N HIS A 87 0.60 4.12 1.67
CA HIS A 87 -0.63 3.74 0.98
C HIS A 87 -0.32 3.06 -0.35
N THR A 88 0.43 3.74 -1.21
CA THR A 88 0.78 3.24 -2.54
C THR A 88 1.58 1.93 -2.45
N ALA A 89 2.54 1.85 -1.52
CA ALA A 89 3.31 0.62 -1.32
C ALA A 89 2.43 -0.58 -0.87
N GLN A 90 1.40 -0.33 -0.05
CA GLN A 90 0.46 -1.36 0.40
C GLN A 90 -0.43 -1.84 -0.77
N ASP A 91 -0.93 -0.91 -1.58
CA ASP A 91 -1.82 -1.20 -2.71
C ASP A 91 -1.15 -2.02 -3.82
N PHE A 92 0.17 -1.98 -3.93
CA PHE A 92 0.88 -2.90 -4.83
C PHE A 92 0.46 -4.36 -4.62
N TYR A 93 0.34 -4.82 -3.37
CA TYR A 93 -0.04 -6.20 -3.08
C TYR A 93 -1.54 -6.46 -3.20
N ALA A 94 -2.36 -5.42 -3.05
CA ALA A 94 -3.82 -5.55 -3.09
C ALA A 94 -4.39 -5.42 -4.51
N HIS A 95 -3.71 -4.69 -5.40
CA HIS A 95 -4.17 -4.38 -6.75
C HIS A 95 -3.31 -5.00 -7.87
N SER A 96 -2.22 -5.69 -7.54
CA SER A 96 -1.44 -6.49 -8.49
C SER A 96 -1.68 -7.99 -8.35
N ASN A 97 -1.20 -8.75 -9.33
CA ASN A 97 -1.13 -10.21 -9.24
C ASN A 97 0.14 -10.72 -8.53
N TYR A 98 0.89 -9.87 -7.79
CA TYR A 98 2.12 -10.30 -7.10
C TYR A 98 1.90 -11.51 -6.19
N ILE A 99 0.92 -11.46 -5.29
CA ILE A 99 0.65 -12.56 -4.35
C ILE A 99 0.21 -13.84 -5.08
N PRO A 100 -0.70 -13.79 -6.07
CA PRO A 100 -0.96 -14.93 -6.94
C PRO A 100 0.29 -15.52 -7.60
N LEU A 101 1.21 -14.69 -8.12
CA LEU A 101 2.47 -15.16 -8.71
C LEU A 101 3.38 -15.82 -7.67
N TRP A 102 3.48 -15.25 -6.47
CA TRP A 102 4.27 -15.81 -5.38
C TRP A 102 3.72 -17.17 -4.94
N LEU A 103 2.40 -17.29 -4.74
CA LEU A 103 1.76 -18.55 -4.38
C LEU A 103 1.89 -19.62 -5.47
N ALA A 104 1.94 -19.23 -6.75
CA ALA A 104 2.08 -20.15 -7.87
C ALA A 104 3.44 -20.88 -7.91
N GLN A 105 4.43 -20.41 -7.13
CA GLN A 105 5.71 -21.09 -6.99
C GLN A 105 5.64 -22.35 -6.11
N PHE A 106 4.53 -22.54 -5.37
CA PHE A 106 4.36 -23.64 -4.43
C PHE A 106 3.21 -24.58 -4.83
N ASP A 107 3.32 -25.85 -4.46
CA ASP A 107 2.16 -26.74 -4.51
C ASP A 107 1.11 -26.26 -3.48
N THR A 108 -0.17 -26.31 -3.85
CA THR A 108 -1.30 -25.83 -3.01
C THR A 108 -1.37 -26.44 -1.61
N LYS A 109 -0.77 -27.62 -1.39
CA LYS A 109 -0.73 -28.30 -0.09
C LYS A 109 0.52 -27.98 0.74
N SER A 110 1.47 -27.25 0.17
CA SER A 110 2.75 -26.91 0.78
C SER A 110 3.08 -25.42 0.67
N ALA A 111 2.09 -24.57 0.36
CA ALA A 111 2.26 -23.13 0.42
C ALA A 111 2.70 -22.74 1.85
N PRO A 112 3.76 -21.92 2.00
CA PRO A 112 4.16 -21.41 3.31
C PRO A 112 3.02 -20.60 3.94
N PRO A 113 2.98 -20.44 5.27
CA PRO A 113 1.99 -19.56 5.90
C PRO A 113 2.18 -18.11 5.43
N ALA A 114 1.12 -17.30 5.52
CA ALA A 114 1.14 -15.89 5.10
C ALA A 114 2.25 -15.05 5.75
N SER A 115 2.62 -15.36 7.00
CA SER A 115 3.76 -14.72 7.69
C SER A 115 5.08 -14.84 6.95
N ASP A 116 5.22 -15.86 6.11
CA ASP A 116 6.47 -16.22 5.43
C ASP A 116 6.49 -15.69 3.98
N VAL A 117 5.48 -14.91 3.58
CA VAL A 117 5.45 -14.28 2.25
C VAL A 117 6.73 -13.47 2.00
N ILE A 118 7.38 -13.72 0.87
CA ILE A 118 8.50 -12.89 0.41
C ILE A 118 7.86 -11.77 -0.41
N HIS A 119 7.96 -10.55 0.09
CA HIS A 119 7.27 -9.39 -0.48
C HIS A 119 8.12 -8.67 -1.54
N ASP A 120 9.42 -8.90 -1.52
CA ASP A 120 10.47 -8.26 -2.31
C ASP A 120 11.17 -9.27 -3.24
N ASP A 121 10.43 -10.25 -3.76
CA ASP A 121 10.96 -11.23 -4.71
C ASP A 121 11.21 -10.56 -6.07
N GLU A 122 12.46 -10.20 -6.33
CA GLU A 122 12.90 -9.54 -7.57
C GLU A 122 12.56 -10.33 -8.84
N GLU A 123 12.49 -11.65 -8.78
CA GLU A 123 12.10 -12.46 -9.95
C GLU A 123 10.63 -12.23 -10.31
N ILE A 124 9.76 -12.06 -9.32
CA ILE A 124 8.35 -11.69 -9.54
C ILE A 124 8.24 -10.22 -9.94
N ILE A 125 8.92 -9.31 -9.24
CA ILE A 125 8.85 -7.85 -9.49
C ILE A 125 9.26 -7.53 -10.93
N GLN A 126 10.27 -8.22 -11.45
CA GLN A 126 10.78 -8.02 -12.81
C GLN A 126 10.11 -8.93 -13.84
N SER A 127 9.16 -9.78 -13.42
CA SER A 127 8.48 -10.72 -14.30
C SER A 127 7.61 -9.99 -15.33
N PRO A 128 7.63 -10.40 -16.60
CA PRO A 128 6.68 -9.89 -17.60
C PRO A 128 5.23 -10.29 -17.30
N ASP A 129 5.01 -11.26 -16.40
CA ASP A 129 3.67 -11.69 -16.00
C ASP A 129 3.09 -10.84 -14.86
N LEU A 130 3.91 -9.98 -14.22
CA LEU A 130 3.43 -9.04 -13.21
C LEU A 130 2.55 -7.97 -13.87
N HIS A 131 1.34 -7.80 -13.36
CA HIS A 131 0.39 -6.80 -13.80
C HIS A 131 -0.58 -6.44 -12.68
N SER A 132 -1.24 -5.30 -12.84
CA SER A 132 -2.27 -4.81 -11.95
C SER A 132 -3.61 -4.62 -12.63
N GLY A 133 -4.63 -4.50 -11.80
CA GLY A 133 -6.02 -4.37 -12.21
C GLY A 133 -6.24 -3.15 -13.10
N LYS A 134 -6.94 -3.37 -14.22
CA LYS A 134 -7.33 -2.29 -15.14
C LYS A 134 -8.72 -1.78 -14.82
N LEU A 135 -8.92 -0.47 -14.98
CA LEU A 135 -10.18 0.21 -14.82
C LEU A 135 -10.97 0.24 -16.15
N TYR A 136 -12.10 -0.46 -16.19
CA TYR A 136 -13.01 -0.57 -17.34
C TYR A 136 -14.22 0.34 -17.17
N TYR A 137 -13.99 1.65 -17.19
CA TYR A 137 -15.08 2.62 -17.13
C TYR A 137 -15.92 2.68 -18.42
N PRO A 138 -17.23 2.97 -18.32
CA PRO A 138 -17.97 3.23 -17.09
C PRO A 138 -18.44 1.94 -16.39
N LEU A 139 -18.27 0.76 -17.00
CA LEU A 139 -18.86 -0.49 -16.56
C LEU A 139 -18.44 -0.85 -15.12
N GLU A 140 -17.16 -0.67 -14.81
CA GLU A 140 -16.58 -0.95 -13.49
C GLU A 140 -17.19 -0.14 -12.35
N LEU A 141 -17.62 1.09 -12.61
CA LEU A 141 -18.28 1.93 -11.59
C LEU A 141 -19.53 1.25 -11.02
N PHE A 142 -20.25 0.51 -11.86
CA PHE A 142 -21.46 -0.21 -11.44
C PHE A 142 -21.15 -1.50 -10.65
N SER A 143 -19.90 -1.99 -10.69
CA SER A 143 -19.48 -3.18 -9.93
C SER A 143 -19.52 -2.95 -8.41
N TYR A 144 -19.23 -1.71 -7.96
CA TYR A 144 -19.23 -1.33 -6.55
C TYR A 144 -20.63 -1.19 -5.94
N ILE A 145 -21.70 -1.24 -6.74
CA ILE A 145 -23.09 -1.18 -6.26
C ILE A 145 -23.54 -2.62 -5.95
N PRO A 146 -23.77 -3.03 -4.69
CA PRO A 146 -23.85 -4.45 -4.31
C PRO A 146 -24.85 -5.32 -5.09
N PHE A 147 -26.01 -4.78 -5.44
CA PHE A 147 -27.03 -5.50 -6.21
C PHE A 147 -26.71 -5.55 -7.70
N ILE A 148 -26.22 -4.43 -8.25
CA ILE A 148 -25.90 -4.29 -9.68
C ILE A 148 -24.61 -5.07 -9.99
N GLY A 149 -23.62 -5.01 -9.11
CA GLY A 149 -22.34 -5.66 -9.24
C GLY A 149 -22.43 -7.16 -9.51
N LYS A 150 -23.43 -7.86 -8.96
CA LYS A 150 -23.64 -9.30 -9.24
C LYS A 150 -23.88 -9.59 -10.72
N PHE A 151 -24.47 -8.66 -11.46
CA PHE A 151 -24.74 -8.78 -12.88
C PHE A 151 -23.61 -8.19 -13.75
N ILE A 152 -22.86 -7.23 -13.21
CA ILE A 152 -21.78 -6.55 -13.92
C ILE A 152 -20.46 -7.32 -13.82
N MET A 153 -20.14 -7.90 -12.66
CA MET A 153 -18.90 -8.64 -12.44
C MET A 153 -18.63 -9.72 -13.50
N PRO A 154 -19.62 -10.57 -13.90
CA PRO A 154 -19.39 -11.56 -14.96
C PRO A 154 -19.10 -10.97 -16.35
N LEU A 155 -19.40 -9.69 -16.58
CA LEU A 155 -19.16 -8.98 -17.84
C LEU A 155 -17.80 -8.27 -17.87
N LEU A 156 -17.18 -8.06 -16.71
CA LEU A 156 -15.86 -7.47 -16.61
C LEU A 156 -14.77 -8.48 -17.00
N PRO A 157 -13.73 -8.05 -17.73
CA PRO A 157 -12.53 -8.86 -17.96
C PRO A 157 -11.89 -9.31 -16.64
N LYS A 158 -11.21 -10.47 -16.64
CA LYS A 158 -10.59 -11.03 -15.43
C LYS A 158 -9.40 -10.22 -14.92
N ASP A 159 -8.81 -9.38 -15.77
CA ASP A 159 -7.78 -8.41 -15.43
C ASP A 159 -8.36 -7.06 -14.98
N SER A 160 -9.67 -6.97 -14.68
CA SER A 160 -10.25 -5.75 -14.12
C SER A 160 -9.86 -5.54 -12.65
N HIS A 161 -9.77 -4.27 -12.24
CA HIS A 161 -9.53 -3.88 -10.85
C HIS A 161 -10.48 -4.59 -9.88
N ALA A 162 -11.78 -4.62 -10.19
CA ALA A 162 -12.80 -5.25 -9.36
C ALA A 162 -12.60 -6.77 -9.16
N TRP A 163 -11.97 -7.47 -10.11
CA TRP A 163 -11.64 -8.89 -9.96
C TRP A 163 -10.32 -9.11 -9.23
N MET A 164 -9.36 -8.21 -9.43
CA MET A 164 -7.99 -8.33 -8.90
C MET A 164 -7.83 -7.73 -7.49
N ASN A 165 -8.75 -6.87 -7.06
CA ASN A 165 -8.70 -6.22 -5.75
C ASN A 165 -8.75 -7.22 -4.60
N ILE A 166 -7.80 -7.13 -3.66
CA ILE A 166 -7.67 -7.96 -2.46
C ILE A 166 -7.64 -7.08 -1.19
N ASP A 167 -8.46 -6.02 -1.13
CA ASP A 167 -8.44 -5.09 0.01
C ASP A 167 -9.14 -5.59 1.27
N SER A 168 -9.82 -6.73 1.21
CA SER A 168 -10.49 -7.29 2.39
C SER A 168 -10.59 -8.82 2.39
N PRO A 169 -10.83 -9.44 3.56
CA PRO A 169 -11.02 -10.88 3.66
C PRO A 169 -12.19 -11.43 2.84
N LYS A 170 -13.11 -10.58 2.38
CA LYS A 170 -14.24 -11.01 1.52
C LYS A 170 -13.78 -11.49 0.14
N GLN A 171 -12.56 -11.14 -0.26
CA GLN A 171 -11.96 -11.49 -1.54
C GLN A 171 -11.21 -12.84 -1.49
N GLY A 172 -11.18 -13.50 -0.32
CA GLY A 172 -10.76 -14.89 -0.17
C GLY A 172 -9.47 -15.06 0.62
N GLU A 173 -8.95 -16.30 0.58
CA GLU A 173 -7.83 -16.77 1.40
C GLU A 173 -6.48 -16.08 1.07
N ILE A 174 -6.38 -15.43 -0.09
CA ILE A 174 -5.19 -14.68 -0.52
C ILE A 174 -5.02 -13.38 0.29
N PHE A 175 -6.07 -12.92 0.97
CA PHE A 175 -6.03 -11.69 1.77
C PHE A 175 -4.97 -11.72 2.86
N ASP A 176 -4.79 -12.85 3.56
CA ASP A 176 -3.83 -12.92 4.67
C ASP A 176 -2.37 -12.73 4.18
N TYR A 177 -2.04 -13.26 3.00
CA TYR A 177 -0.75 -13.05 2.35
C TYR A 177 -0.56 -11.60 1.91
N THR A 178 -1.61 -11.01 1.33
CA THR A 178 -1.63 -9.60 0.92
C THR A 178 -1.39 -8.68 2.11
N PHE A 179 -2.10 -8.92 3.21
CA PHE A 179 -1.95 -8.19 4.45
C PHE A 179 -0.53 -8.32 5.02
N ALA A 180 0.01 -9.56 5.08
CA ALA A 180 1.36 -9.80 5.61
C ALA A 180 2.44 -9.12 4.75
N ALA A 181 2.33 -9.18 3.42
CA ALA A 181 3.26 -8.50 2.51
C ALA A 181 3.18 -6.97 2.65
N ALA A 182 1.97 -6.43 2.79
CA ALA A 182 1.74 -5.00 3.02
C ALA A 182 2.28 -4.52 4.38
N VAL A 183 2.26 -5.36 5.43
CA VAL A 183 2.93 -5.08 6.71
C VAL A 183 4.44 -5.02 6.52
N LYS A 184 5.04 -6.01 5.85
CA LYS A 184 6.48 -6.07 5.59
C LYS A 184 6.97 -4.87 4.76
N VAL A 185 6.30 -4.55 3.65
CA VAL A 185 6.69 -3.39 2.82
C VAL A 185 6.62 -2.09 3.62
N THR A 186 5.64 -1.95 4.51
CA THR A 186 5.50 -0.74 5.34
C THR A 186 6.67 -0.61 6.33
N GLN A 187 7.18 -1.73 6.85
CA GLN A 187 8.38 -1.75 7.70
C GLN A 187 9.63 -1.39 6.89
N ASP A 188 9.81 -2.01 5.73
CA ASP A 188 10.93 -1.75 4.83
C ASP A 188 10.95 -0.30 4.36
N GLU A 189 9.79 0.29 4.04
CA GLU A 189 9.71 1.70 3.67
C GLU A 189 10.08 2.64 4.80
N LEU A 190 9.74 2.30 6.06
CA LEU A 190 10.24 3.04 7.21
C LEU A 190 11.78 2.93 7.31
N GLU A 191 12.33 1.73 7.16
CA GLU A 191 13.78 1.51 7.24
C GLU A 191 14.54 2.26 6.14
N LYS A 192 14.06 2.23 4.90
CA LYS A 192 14.62 2.98 3.77
C LYS A 192 14.60 4.49 4.03
N VAL A 193 13.49 5.02 4.55
CA VAL A 193 13.40 6.43 4.95
C VAL A 193 14.44 6.74 6.02
N LEU A 194 14.47 5.98 7.12
CA LEU A 194 15.39 6.22 8.23
C LEU A 194 16.87 6.12 7.82
N ALA A 195 17.22 5.18 6.93
CA ALA A 195 18.57 5.02 6.41
C ALA A 195 19.08 6.25 5.64
N GLY A 196 18.17 7.02 5.04
CA GLY A 196 18.49 8.27 4.34
C GLY A 196 18.54 9.51 5.25
N LEU A 197 18.21 9.38 6.54
CA LEU A 197 18.13 10.51 7.47
C LEU A 197 19.36 10.59 8.38
N THR A 198 19.70 11.81 8.79
CA THR A 198 20.60 12.02 9.93
C THR A 198 19.95 11.51 11.21
N LYS A 199 20.75 11.38 12.28
CA LYS A 199 20.24 10.96 13.58
C LYS A 199 19.22 11.94 14.13
N GLU A 200 19.47 13.24 13.98
CA GLU A 200 18.59 14.32 14.41
C GLU A 200 17.26 14.30 13.65
N GLU A 201 17.31 14.17 12.32
CA GLU A 201 16.11 14.03 11.49
C GLU A 201 15.32 12.76 11.82
N SER A 202 16.00 11.64 12.10
CA SER A 202 15.35 10.38 12.51
C SER A 202 14.60 10.54 13.83
N ILE A 203 15.19 11.23 14.81
CA ILE A 203 14.55 11.53 16.10
C ILE A 203 13.32 12.41 15.90
N LEU A 204 13.44 13.46 15.08
CA LEU A 204 12.34 14.34 14.73
C LEU A 204 11.21 13.58 14.02
N PHE A 205 11.56 12.76 13.03
CA PHE A 205 10.62 11.99 12.24
C PHE A 205 9.86 10.97 13.08
N LEU A 206 10.53 10.24 13.98
CA LEU A 206 9.85 9.29 14.88
C LEU A 206 9.07 10.01 16.00
N ALA A 207 9.34 11.31 16.22
CA ALA A 207 8.86 12.11 17.34
C ALA A 207 9.15 11.43 18.69
N TYR A 208 10.41 11.04 18.91
CA TYR A 208 10.84 10.59 20.23
C TYR A 208 10.81 11.77 21.19
N ASN A 209 9.79 11.84 22.03
CA ASN A 209 9.85 12.65 23.25
C ASN A 209 10.87 11.95 24.17
N SER A 210 11.96 12.64 24.48
CA SER A 210 12.88 12.19 25.52
C SER A 210 12.06 11.90 26.80
N PRO A 211 12.37 10.85 27.60
CA PRO A 211 11.64 10.54 28.83
C PRO A 211 11.84 11.57 29.97
N HIS A 212 12.10 12.84 29.64
CA HIS A 212 12.39 13.93 30.56
C HIS A 212 11.58 15.22 30.32
N ASP A 213 10.47 15.16 29.57
CA ASP A 213 9.48 16.25 29.53
C ASP A 213 8.36 16.05 30.55
#